data_AF-A0A0F9CBZ9-F1
#
_entry.id   AF-A0A0F9CBZ9-F1
#
_cell.length_a   1.000
_cell.length_b   1.000
_cell.length_c   1.000
_cell.angle_alpha   90.00
_cell.angle_beta   90.00
_cell.angle_gamma   90.00
#
_symmetry.space_group_name_H-M   'P 1'
#
loop_
_entity.id
_entity.type
_entity.pdbx_description
1 polymer ?
#
loop_
_entity_poly.entity_id
_entity_poly.type
_entity_poly.pdbx_seq_one_letter_code
_entity_poly.pdbx_strand_id
1 'polypeptide(L)'
;PYGSEEALALGEEVMRFVQEKANQASLALGQERGPFLAFEGSRYHPDFPYRNSTRTTVAPTGTLSIVADCSSGIEPVFSLAFTRQHYLDAKDPAKLTRLLEANSHFVKAAKAERFHSDELMDYLAAGGSLQARDEVPEWARRLFVTAQEITPEWHVRMQAAFQRHTDNAVSKTINLPFSATEADAANAYWLAYREGCKGITIYREGSREYSVLSHAAVNVKGPEQETEEALREIEGGIAALERPRPFRERLPDERKSITHKFRWATRKATSPSACTRTAARARSSSRSPRRAPPCPASWTPWPCSPP
;
A
#
# COMPACT_ATOMS: atom_id res chain seq x y z
N PRO A 1 19.12 -8.76 -13.26
CA PRO A 1 17.77 -8.72 -13.89
C PRO A 1 16.71 -9.08 -12.86
N TYR A 2 15.47 -8.61 -12.96
CA TYR A 2 14.45 -8.93 -11.94
C TYR A 2 14.11 -10.43 -11.90
N GLY A 3 13.91 -11.07 -13.05
CA GLY A 3 13.67 -12.52 -13.15
C GLY A 3 14.97 -13.32 -13.18
N SER A 4 15.69 -13.36 -12.05
CA SER A 4 16.94 -14.14 -11.93
C SER A 4 17.13 -14.67 -10.50
N GLU A 5 17.90 -15.74 -10.33
CA GLU A 5 18.19 -16.32 -9.01
C GLU A 5 18.91 -15.32 -8.11
N GLU A 6 19.80 -14.50 -8.67
CA GLU A 6 20.52 -13.47 -7.92
C GLU A 6 19.55 -12.42 -7.34
N ALA A 7 18.51 -12.05 -8.09
CA ALA A 7 17.49 -11.14 -7.62
C ALA A 7 16.58 -11.77 -6.56
N LEU A 8 16.25 -13.06 -6.66
CA LEU A 8 15.52 -13.79 -5.62
C LEU A 8 16.32 -13.84 -4.32
N ALA A 9 17.61 -14.21 -4.41
CA ALA A 9 18.49 -14.27 -3.25
C ALA A 9 18.63 -12.90 -2.57
N LEU A 10 18.78 -11.83 -3.35
CA LEU A 10 18.82 -10.47 -2.83
C LEU A 10 17.49 -10.07 -2.17
N GLY A 11 16.35 -10.36 -2.80
CA GLY A 11 15.03 -10.07 -2.23
C GLY A 11 14.81 -10.78 -0.89
N GLU A 12 15.22 -12.05 -0.81
CA GLU A 12 15.16 -12.84 0.41
C GLU A 12 16.08 -12.27 1.51
N GLU A 13 17.32 -11.91 1.16
CA GLU A 13 18.26 -11.28 2.08
C GLU A 13 17.73 -9.95 2.65
N VAL A 14 17.21 -9.08 1.78
CA VAL A 14 16.63 -7.79 2.19
C VAL A 14 15.45 -8.01 3.13
N MET A 15 14.51 -8.90 2.79
CA MET A 15 13.33 -9.10 3.62
C MET A 15 13.67 -9.81 4.94
N ARG A 16 14.64 -10.74 4.93
CA ARG A 16 15.19 -11.35 6.14
C ARG A 16 15.75 -10.30 7.09
N PHE A 17 16.58 -9.40 6.56
CA PHE A 17 17.15 -8.30 7.35
C PHE A 17 16.05 -7.43 7.97
N VAL A 18 15.02 -7.05 7.20
CA VAL A 18 13.87 -6.29 7.71
C VAL A 18 13.14 -7.05 8.83
N GLN A 19 12.89 -8.34 8.65
CA GLN A 19 12.21 -9.16 9.65
C GLN A 19 13.01 -9.29 10.94
N GLU A 20 14.32 -9.53 10.84
CA GLU A 20 15.22 -9.60 12.00
C GLU A 20 15.22 -8.30 12.79
N LYS A 21 15.30 -7.15 12.10
CA LYS A 21 15.27 -5.83 12.75
C LYS A 21 13.91 -5.53 13.38
N ALA A 22 12.82 -5.90 12.72
CA ALA A 22 11.47 -5.77 13.25
C ALA A 22 11.27 -6.64 14.51
N ASN A 23 11.82 -7.85 14.52
CA ASN A 23 11.80 -8.75 15.67
C ASN A 23 12.59 -8.18 16.84
N GLN A 24 13.81 -7.71 16.60
CA GLN A 24 14.66 -7.08 17.62
C GLN A 24 13.96 -5.87 18.25
N ALA A 25 13.39 -4.98 17.43
CA ALA A 25 12.65 -3.82 17.91
C ALA A 25 11.41 -4.23 18.73
N SER A 26 10.66 -5.24 18.29
CA SER A 26 9.48 -5.70 19.02
C SER A 26 9.82 -6.40 20.34
N LEU A 27 10.96 -7.09 20.44
CA LEU A 27 11.46 -7.64 21.71
C LEU A 27 11.84 -6.53 22.69
N ALA A 28 12.58 -5.52 22.25
CA ALA A 28 12.96 -4.39 23.09
C ALA A 28 11.72 -3.68 23.65
N LEU A 29 10.70 -3.45 22.80
CA LEU A 29 9.42 -2.89 23.23
C LEU A 29 8.65 -3.83 24.17
N GLY A 30 8.78 -5.14 23.99
CA GLY A 30 8.14 -6.15 24.83
C GLY A 30 8.73 -6.17 26.23
N GLN A 31 10.04 -5.98 26.37
CA GLN A 31 10.73 -5.83 27.65
C GLN A 31 10.33 -4.54 28.38
N GLU A 32 10.20 -3.42 27.66
CA GLU A 32 9.83 -2.12 28.24
C GLU A 32 8.35 -2.06 28.65
N ARG A 33 7.45 -2.61 27.82
CA ARG A 33 5.99 -2.35 27.91
C ARG A 33 5.15 -3.61 28.17
N GLY A 34 5.79 -4.77 28.29
CA GLY A 34 5.16 -6.09 28.29
C GLY A 34 4.87 -6.61 26.88
N PRO A 35 4.73 -7.93 26.70
CA PRO A 35 4.39 -8.53 25.41
C PRO A 35 2.96 -8.17 24.95
N PHE A 36 2.58 -8.57 23.74
CA PHE A 36 1.19 -8.40 23.28
C PHE A 36 0.21 -9.19 24.17
N LEU A 37 -1.05 -8.73 24.25
CA LEU A 37 -2.03 -9.25 25.24
C LEU A 37 -2.29 -10.76 25.13
N ALA A 38 -2.31 -11.31 23.91
CA ALA A 38 -2.54 -12.73 23.65
C ALA A 38 -1.23 -13.53 23.50
N PHE A 39 -0.16 -13.11 24.18
CA PHE A 39 1.15 -13.77 24.08
C PHE A 39 1.14 -15.19 24.62
N GLU A 40 0.54 -15.40 25.80
CA GLU A 40 0.35 -16.74 26.37
C GLU A 40 -0.46 -17.62 25.40
N GLY A 41 0.08 -18.80 25.06
CA GLY A 41 -0.51 -19.71 24.07
C GLY A 41 -0.22 -19.39 22.60
N SER A 42 0.49 -18.30 22.31
CA SER A 42 0.95 -18.01 20.95
C SER A 42 2.16 -18.86 20.53
N ARG A 43 2.46 -18.94 19.23
CA ARG A 43 3.66 -19.61 18.69
C ARG A 43 5.00 -19.05 19.17
N TYR A 44 4.98 -17.91 19.86
CA TYR A 44 6.17 -17.23 20.37
C TYR A 44 6.37 -17.46 21.86
N HIS A 45 5.37 -17.99 22.57
CA HIS A 45 5.47 -18.27 23.99
C HIS A 45 6.22 -19.59 24.23
N PRO A 46 7.17 -19.64 25.19
CA PRO A 46 7.60 -18.56 26.09
C PRO A 46 8.80 -17.74 25.57
N ASP A 47 9.41 -18.17 24.47
CA ASP A 47 10.79 -17.80 24.09
C ASP A 47 10.95 -16.36 23.60
N PHE A 48 9.94 -15.82 22.93
CA PHE A 48 10.02 -14.52 22.25
C PHE A 48 8.89 -13.59 22.68
N PRO A 49 9.04 -12.87 23.82
CA PRO A 49 8.02 -11.95 24.34
C PRO A 49 7.92 -10.65 23.53
N TYR A 50 7.56 -10.76 22.25
CA TYR A 50 7.36 -9.63 21.36
C TYR A 50 6.25 -8.71 21.85
N ARG A 51 6.40 -7.40 21.60
CA ARG A 51 5.32 -6.42 21.83
C ARG A 51 4.17 -6.54 20.82
N ASN A 52 4.46 -7.02 19.62
CA ASN A 52 3.53 -7.07 18.50
C ASN A 52 3.37 -8.52 18.01
N SER A 53 2.13 -8.96 17.78
CA SER A 53 1.85 -10.31 17.28
C SER A 53 2.34 -10.53 15.83
N THR A 54 2.24 -9.49 14.99
CA THR A 54 2.83 -9.42 13.64
C THR A 54 3.55 -8.09 13.47
N ARG A 55 4.60 -8.07 12.65
CA ARG A 55 5.50 -6.91 12.49
C ARG A 55 5.65 -6.49 11.02
N THR A 56 5.61 -7.44 10.08
CA THR A 56 5.90 -7.15 8.66
C THR A 56 4.75 -7.48 7.71
N THR A 57 4.62 -6.68 6.65
CA THR A 57 3.74 -6.89 5.49
C THR A 57 4.34 -6.16 4.29
N VAL A 58 4.09 -6.65 3.08
CA VAL A 58 4.37 -5.88 1.85
C VAL A 58 3.04 -5.42 1.28
N ALA A 59 2.74 -4.13 1.42
CA ALA A 59 1.49 -3.53 0.97
C ALA A 59 1.64 -2.90 -0.43
N PRO A 60 0.54 -2.66 -1.16
CA PRO A 60 0.58 -1.79 -2.32
C PRO A 60 1.02 -0.39 -1.91
N THR A 61 2.02 0.18 -2.59
CA THR A 61 2.55 1.51 -2.28
C THR A 61 2.36 2.50 -3.43
N GLY A 62 1.34 2.34 -4.29
CA GLY A 62 1.19 3.13 -5.53
C GLY A 62 1.34 4.65 -5.35
N THR A 63 0.60 5.25 -4.41
CA THR A 63 0.72 6.69 -4.14
C THR A 63 2.02 7.04 -3.42
N LEU A 64 2.46 6.21 -2.46
CA LEU A 64 3.66 6.47 -1.66
C LEU A 64 4.95 6.39 -2.48
N SER A 65 5.01 5.49 -3.45
CA SER A 65 6.17 5.32 -4.32
C SER A 65 6.33 6.49 -5.30
N ILE A 66 5.24 7.15 -5.68
CA ILE A 66 5.30 8.41 -6.45
C ILE A 66 5.94 9.52 -5.59
N VAL A 67 5.50 9.66 -4.33
CA VAL A 67 6.07 10.66 -3.42
C VAL A 67 7.55 10.37 -3.11
N ALA A 68 7.91 9.09 -3.00
CA ALA A 68 9.27 8.65 -2.71
C ALA A 68 10.17 8.53 -3.95
N ASP A 69 9.65 8.83 -5.16
CA ASP A 69 10.34 8.67 -6.44
C ASP A 69 11.02 7.30 -6.61
N CYS A 70 10.27 6.23 -6.35
CA CYS A 70 10.76 4.86 -6.41
C CYS A 70 9.72 3.88 -7.02
N SER A 71 10.12 2.62 -7.21
CA SER A 71 9.20 1.56 -7.63
C SER A 71 8.19 1.20 -6.53
N SER A 72 7.03 0.69 -6.92
CA SER A 72 5.97 0.33 -5.96
C SER A 72 6.23 -1.02 -5.30
N GLY A 73 6.49 -1.03 -4.00
CA GLY A 73 6.69 -2.25 -3.22
C GLY A 73 7.81 -3.13 -3.80
N ILE A 74 7.46 -4.37 -4.10
CA ILE A 74 8.37 -5.32 -4.75
C ILE A 74 8.06 -5.50 -6.24
N GLU A 75 7.21 -4.66 -6.84
CA GLU A 75 6.82 -4.76 -8.25
C GLU A 75 8.01 -4.41 -9.16
N PRO A 76 8.20 -5.13 -10.30
CA PRO A 76 9.05 -4.64 -11.35
C PRO A 76 8.46 -3.38 -11.99
N VAL A 77 9.30 -2.61 -12.68
CA VAL A 77 8.85 -1.41 -13.38
C VAL A 77 7.83 -1.77 -14.46
N PHE A 78 6.68 -1.10 -14.47
CA PHE A 78 5.65 -1.33 -15.48
C PHE A 78 6.10 -0.83 -16.86
N SER A 79 6.68 0.37 -16.91
CA SER A 79 7.28 0.93 -18.11
C SER A 79 8.55 1.71 -17.75
N LEU A 80 9.52 1.74 -18.66
CA LEU A 80 10.73 2.55 -18.53
C LEU A 80 10.49 4.01 -18.90
N ALA A 81 9.50 4.28 -19.73
CA ALA A 81 9.08 5.62 -20.11
C ALA A 81 7.56 5.66 -20.30
N PHE A 82 6.92 6.76 -19.91
CA PHE A 82 5.51 7.00 -20.16
C PHE A 82 5.25 8.49 -20.31
N THR A 83 4.26 8.85 -21.12
CA THR A 83 3.88 10.25 -21.31
C THR A 83 2.73 10.60 -20.38
N ARG A 84 2.97 11.54 -19.46
CA ARG A 84 1.87 12.19 -18.72
C ARG A 84 1.36 13.39 -19.49
N GLN A 85 0.06 13.40 -19.75
CA GLN A 85 -0.62 14.54 -20.31
C GLN A 85 -1.10 15.46 -19.17
N HIS A 86 -0.83 16.74 -19.27
CA HIS A 86 -1.24 17.73 -18.26
C HIS A 86 -1.55 19.08 -18.90
N TYR A 87 -2.43 19.84 -18.25
CA TYR A 87 -2.84 21.19 -18.65
C TYR A 87 -2.18 22.25 -17.75
N LEU A 88 -0.88 22.11 -17.49
CA LEU A 88 -0.12 23.01 -16.60
C LEU A 88 0.87 23.88 -17.38
N ASP A 89 0.67 24.07 -18.70
CA ASP A 89 1.47 25.06 -19.43
C ASP A 89 1.18 26.45 -18.84
N ALA A 90 2.19 27.04 -18.21
CA ALA A 90 2.07 28.30 -17.50
C ALA A 90 1.64 29.47 -18.41
N LYS A 91 1.79 29.31 -19.74
CA LYS A 91 1.40 30.31 -20.74
C LYS A 91 0.05 29.99 -21.39
N ASP A 92 -0.36 28.72 -21.39
CA ASP A 92 -1.62 28.29 -22.00
C ASP A 92 -2.26 27.12 -21.20
N PRO A 93 -3.12 27.43 -20.22
CA PRO A 93 -3.82 26.43 -19.42
C PRO A 93 -4.76 25.50 -20.22
N ALA A 94 -5.06 25.79 -21.49
CA ALA A 94 -5.86 24.93 -22.35
C ALA A 94 -4.99 23.98 -23.20
N LYS A 95 -3.67 24.19 -23.23
CA LYS A 95 -2.75 23.38 -24.02
C LYS A 95 -2.40 22.09 -23.31
N LEU A 96 -2.78 20.99 -23.95
CA LEU A 96 -2.36 19.65 -23.57
C LEU A 96 -0.84 19.53 -23.74
N THR A 97 -0.11 19.51 -22.63
CA THR A 97 1.34 19.33 -22.62
C THR A 97 1.67 17.88 -22.27
N ARG A 98 2.55 17.29 -23.08
CA ARG A 98 3.06 15.93 -22.89
C ARG A 98 4.39 16.01 -22.15
N LEU A 99 4.44 15.51 -20.92
CA LEU A 99 5.69 15.32 -20.19
C LEU A 99 6.11 13.87 -20.32
N LEU A 100 7.29 13.65 -20.88
CA LEU A 100 7.92 12.33 -20.85
C LEU A 100 8.49 12.11 -19.45
N GLU A 101 7.92 11.14 -18.74
CA GLU A 101 8.51 10.63 -17.50
C GLU A 101 9.22 9.32 -17.80
N ALA A 102 10.46 9.20 -17.35
CA ALA A 102 11.29 8.04 -17.60
C ALA A 102 12.01 7.59 -16.34
N ASN A 103 12.28 6.29 -16.25
CA ASN A 103 13.04 5.70 -15.17
C ASN A 103 14.43 6.34 -15.10
N SER A 104 14.72 7.00 -13.98
CA SER A 104 15.94 7.80 -13.84
C SER A 104 17.22 6.95 -13.90
N HIS A 105 17.16 5.69 -13.45
CA HIS A 105 18.29 4.76 -13.54
C HIS A 105 18.56 4.34 -14.99
N PHE A 106 17.51 4.06 -15.75
CA PHE A 106 17.62 3.75 -17.18
C PHE A 106 18.21 4.93 -17.95
N VAL A 107 17.68 6.15 -17.77
CA VAL A 107 18.17 7.34 -18.48
C VAL A 107 19.65 7.62 -18.17
N LYS A 108 20.06 7.48 -16.90
CA LYS A 108 21.47 7.63 -16.50
C LYS A 108 22.36 6.60 -17.19
N ALA A 109 21.96 5.33 -17.18
CA ALA A 109 22.69 4.25 -17.83
C ALA A 109 22.79 4.47 -19.35
N ALA A 110 21.67 4.80 -20.00
CA ALA A 110 21.62 5.03 -21.44
C ALA A 110 22.48 6.21 -21.90
N LYS A 111 22.55 7.28 -21.10
CA LYS A 111 23.40 8.44 -21.39
C LYS A 111 24.88 8.13 -21.18
N ALA A 112 25.23 7.43 -20.09
CA ALA A 112 26.61 7.05 -19.81
C ALA A 112 27.18 6.15 -20.93
N GLU A 113 26.36 5.23 -21.42
CA GLU A 113 26.74 4.20 -22.39
C GLU A 113 26.38 4.58 -23.83
N ARG A 114 25.96 5.84 -24.05
CA ARG A 114 25.75 6.48 -25.36
C ARG A 114 24.75 5.79 -26.28
N PHE A 115 23.74 5.12 -25.73
CA PHE A 115 22.60 4.57 -26.49
C PHE A 115 21.29 5.32 -26.24
N HIS A 116 21.31 6.41 -25.48
CA HIS A 116 20.16 7.29 -25.30
C HIS A 116 19.87 8.09 -26.58
N SER A 117 18.63 8.04 -27.07
CA SER A 117 18.11 8.91 -28.12
C SER A 117 16.66 9.31 -27.83
N ASP A 118 16.22 10.47 -28.34
CA ASP A 118 14.82 10.90 -28.20
C ASP A 118 13.87 9.90 -28.87
N GLU A 119 14.28 9.33 -30.01
CA GLU A 119 13.55 8.27 -30.71
C GLU A 119 13.35 7.02 -29.83
N LEU A 120 14.39 6.57 -29.12
CA LEU A 120 14.29 5.44 -28.20
C LEU A 120 13.34 5.76 -27.05
N MET A 121 13.41 6.97 -26.51
CA MET A 121 12.54 7.39 -25.42
C MET A 121 11.07 7.47 -25.83
N ASP A 122 10.80 8.03 -27.02
CA ASP A 122 9.45 8.09 -27.60
C ASP A 122 8.92 6.69 -27.91
N TYR A 123 9.76 5.80 -28.44
CA TYR A 123 9.42 4.40 -28.69
C TYR A 123 9.01 3.68 -27.40
N LEU A 124 9.78 3.82 -26.31
CA LEU A 124 9.46 3.23 -25.02
C LEU A 124 8.17 3.84 -24.41
N ALA A 125 7.97 5.15 -24.55
CA ALA A 125 6.77 5.83 -24.06
C ALA A 125 5.49 5.38 -24.81
N ALA A 126 5.63 4.99 -26.07
CA ALA A 126 4.57 4.40 -26.87
C ALA A 126 4.26 2.92 -26.52
N GLY A 127 5.05 2.29 -25.64
CA GLY A 127 4.92 0.87 -25.28
C GLY A 127 5.84 -0.06 -26.03
N GLY A 128 6.87 0.49 -26.68
CA GLY A 128 7.95 -0.28 -27.24
C GLY A 128 8.75 -1.04 -26.18
N SER A 129 9.30 -2.19 -26.58
CA SER A 129 10.14 -3.04 -25.74
C SER A 129 11.62 -2.82 -26.09
N LEU A 130 12.48 -2.69 -25.07
CA LEU A 130 13.93 -2.67 -25.29
C LEU A 130 14.45 -3.93 -26.00
N GLN A 131 13.74 -5.06 -25.86
CA GLN A 131 14.15 -6.31 -26.49
C GLN A 131 14.16 -6.23 -28.02
N ALA A 132 13.39 -5.30 -28.61
CA ALA A 132 13.28 -5.12 -30.06
C ALA A 132 14.26 -4.07 -30.63
N ARG A 133 15.20 -3.56 -29.82
CA ARG A 133 16.12 -2.49 -30.23
C ARG A 133 17.57 -2.98 -30.24
N ASP A 134 18.10 -3.21 -31.44
CA ASP A 134 19.44 -3.75 -31.66
C ASP A 134 20.56 -2.79 -31.22
N GLU A 135 20.30 -1.48 -31.28
CA GLU A 135 21.23 -0.45 -30.85
C GLU A 135 21.42 -0.41 -29.32
N VAL A 136 20.54 -1.05 -28.56
CA VAL A 136 20.63 -1.13 -27.10
C VAL A 136 21.53 -2.31 -26.72
N PRO A 137 22.58 -2.12 -25.90
CA PRO A 137 23.44 -3.21 -25.47
C PRO A 137 22.68 -4.35 -24.79
N GLU A 138 23.12 -5.60 -25.02
CA GLU A 138 22.45 -6.80 -24.49
C GLU A 138 22.28 -6.77 -22.96
N TRP A 139 23.31 -6.32 -22.24
CA TRP A 139 23.25 -6.23 -20.77
C TRP A 139 22.13 -5.27 -20.31
N ALA A 140 21.88 -4.19 -21.04
CA ALA A 140 20.84 -3.21 -20.72
C ALA A 140 19.46 -3.79 -21.01
N ARG A 141 19.28 -4.48 -22.16
CA ARG A 141 18.05 -5.23 -22.47
C ARG A 141 17.75 -6.27 -21.40
N ARG A 142 18.76 -7.00 -20.93
CA ARG A 142 18.60 -7.98 -19.84
C ARG A 142 18.26 -7.35 -18.50
N LEU A 143 18.82 -6.18 -18.18
CA LEU A 143 18.65 -5.53 -16.88
C LEU A 143 17.31 -4.80 -16.75
N PHE A 144 16.96 -3.99 -17.75
CA PHE A 144 15.81 -3.08 -17.75
C PHE A 144 14.56 -3.76 -18.31
N VAL A 145 14.27 -4.98 -17.85
CA VAL A 145 13.03 -5.69 -18.17
C VAL A 145 11.84 -5.07 -17.44
N THR A 146 10.72 -4.97 -18.12
CA THR A 146 9.45 -4.47 -17.58
C THR A 146 8.58 -5.61 -17.05
N ALA A 147 7.51 -5.24 -16.34
CA ALA A 147 6.61 -6.19 -15.71
C ALA A 147 5.97 -7.20 -16.68
N GLN A 148 5.69 -6.81 -17.93
CA GLN A 148 5.11 -7.71 -18.94
C GLN A 148 6.14 -8.64 -19.60
N GLU A 149 7.42 -8.29 -19.53
CA GLU A 149 8.52 -9.07 -20.12
C GLU A 149 9.04 -10.15 -19.17
N ILE A 150 8.58 -10.14 -17.91
CA ILE A 150 8.94 -11.12 -16.89
C ILE A 150 7.90 -12.24 -16.90
N THR A 151 8.35 -13.49 -16.99
CA THR A 151 7.44 -14.65 -16.99
C THR A 151 6.64 -14.72 -15.66
N PRO A 152 5.40 -15.25 -15.69
CA PRO A 152 4.59 -15.45 -14.47
C PRO A 152 5.31 -16.23 -13.36
N GLU A 153 6.13 -17.23 -13.72
CA GLU A 153 6.92 -18.01 -12.77
C GLU A 153 7.86 -17.13 -11.94
N TRP A 154 8.68 -16.30 -12.58
CA TRP A 154 9.58 -15.38 -11.89
C TRP A 154 8.86 -14.39 -10.97
N HIS A 155 7.66 -13.91 -11.36
CA HIS A 155 6.86 -13.08 -10.47
C HIS A 155 6.43 -13.83 -9.21
N VAL A 156 5.98 -15.08 -9.34
CA VAL A 156 5.55 -15.90 -8.20
C VAL A 156 6.74 -16.24 -7.29
N ARG A 157 7.88 -16.63 -7.87
CA ARG A 157 9.10 -16.94 -7.12
C ARG A 157 9.63 -15.72 -6.36
N MET A 158 9.55 -14.53 -6.95
CA MET A 158 9.89 -13.29 -6.24
C MET A 158 8.94 -13.01 -5.08
N GLN A 159 7.63 -13.19 -5.28
CA GLN A 159 6.67 -13.07 -4.19
C GLN A 159 6.98 -14.05 -3.05
N ALA A 160 7.33 -15.30 -3.38
CA ALA A 160 7.69 -16.32 -2.41
C ALA A 160 8.94 -15.97 -1.60
N ALA A 161 9.98 -15.46 -2.26
CA ALA A 161 11.22 -15.01 -1.61
C ALA A 161 10.94 -13.98 -0.52
N PHE A 162 10.10 -12.98 -0.79
CA PHE A 162 9.67 -12.01 0.23
C PHE A 162 8.70 -12.62 1.26
N GLN A 163 7.82 -13.53 0.85
CA GLN A 163 6.83 -14.13 1.75
C GLN A 163 7.46 -14.95 2.88
N ARG A 164 8.59 -15.63 2.61
CA ARG A 164 9.35 -16.41 3.61
C ARG A 164 9.74 -15.59 4.85
N HIS A 165 9.96 -14.29 4.69
CA HIS A 165 10.33 -13.36 5.76
C HIS A 165 9.25 -12.31 6.08
N THR A 166 7.99 -12.60 5.74
CA THR A 166 6.86 -11.71 6.00
C THR A 166 5.82 -12.36 6.92
N ASP A 167 5.46 -11.69 8.03
CA ASP A 167 4.51 -12.22 9.01
C ASP A 167 3.07 -12.26 8.47
N ASN A 168 2.66 -11.18 7.80
CA ASN A 168 1.37 -11.11 7.09
C ASN A 168 1.57 -11.55 5.63
N ALA A 169 0.81 -10.98 4.68
CA ALA A 169 0.89 -11.31 3.26
C ALA A 169 1.75 -10.33 2.46
N VAL A 170 2.09 -10.74 1.25
CA VAL A 170 2.77 -9.93 0.24
C VAL A 170 1.79 -9.56 -0.86
N SER A 171 1.58 -8.26 -1.07
CA SER A 171 0.85 -7.75 -2.23
C SER A 171 1.78 -7.69 -3.43
N LYS A 172 1.58 -8.60 -4.39
CA LYS A 172 2.30 -8.65 -5.66
C LYS A 172 1.33 -9.05 -6.77
N THR A 173 1.42 -8.38 -7.91
CA THR A 173 0.67 -8.72 -9.12
C THR A 173 1.50 -9.65 -10.01
N ILE A 174 0.98 -10.81 -10.35
CA ILE A 174 1.56 -11.72 -11.32
C ILE A 174 1.00 -11.34 -12.70
N ASN A 175 1.82 -10.68 -13.51
CA ASN A 175 1.39 -10.29 -14.86
C ASN A 175 1.45 -11.51 -15.77
N LEU A 176 0.36 -11.75 -16.49
CA LEU A 176 0.28 -12.75 -17.55
C LEU A 176 0.13 -12.04 -18.89
N PRO A 177 0.78 -12.55 -19.96
CA PRO A 177 0.65 -11.99 -21.30
C PRO A 177 -0.78 -12.15 -21.82
N PHE A 178 -1.13 -11.38 -22.85
CA PHE A 178 -2.45 -11.45 -23.49
C PHE A 178 -2.80 -12.87 -23.96
N SER A 179 -1.79 -13.61 -24.45
CA SER A 179 -1.91 -14.99 -24.93
C SER A 179 -2.05 -16.05 -23.84
N ALA A 180 -1.99 -15.67 -22.55
CA ALA A 180 -2.04 -16.62 -21.45
C ALA A 180 -3.39 -17.36 -21.38
N THR A 181 -3.29 -18.67 -21.21
CA THR A 181 -4.40 -19.60 -21.09
C THR A 181 -4.86 -19.76 -19.64
N GLU A 182 -6.02 -20.39 -19.44
CA GLU A 182 -6.47 -20.78 -18.10
C GLU A 182 -5.49 -21.73 -17.40
N ALA A 183 -4.80 -22.59 -18.17
CA ALA A 183 -3.77 -23.48 -17.64
C ALA A 183 -2.57 -22.69 -17.10
N ASP A 184 -2.16 -21.61 -17.76
CA ASP A 184 -1.08 -20.74 -17.29
C ASP A 184 -1.45 -20.05 -15.97
N ALA A 185 -2.69 -19.58 -15.85
CA ALA A 185 -3.21 -19.03 -14.59
C ALA A 185 -3.24 -20.10 -13.48
N ALA A 186 -3.75 -21.30 -13.79
CA ALA A 186 -3.77 -22.42 -12.86
C ALA A 186 -2.37 -22.82 -12.38
N ASN A 187 -1.39 -22.83 -13.29
CA ASN A 187 0.01 -23.10 -12.97
C ASN A 187 0.59 -22.04 -12.02
N ALA A 188 0.28 -20.76 -12.23
CA ALA A 188 0.70 -19.69 -11.31
C ALA A 188 0.10 -19.87 -9.91
N TYR A 189 -1.20 -20.21 -9.80
CA TYR A 189 -1.84 -20.53 -8.52
C TYR A 189 -1.17 -21.73 -7.83
N TRP A 190 -0.94 -22.81 -8.56
CA TRP A 190 -0.32 -24.02 -8.01
C TRP A 190 1.13 -23.79 -7.57
N LEU A 191 1.89 -23.01 -8.33
CA LEU A 191 3.25 -22.64 -7.95
C LEU A 191 3.25 -21.81 -6.67
N ALA A 192 2.39 -20.80 -6.57
CA ALA A 192 2.29 -19.97 -5.37
C ALA A 192 1.91 -20.80 -4.14
N TYR A 193 0.99 -21.76 -4.28
CA TYR A 193 0.66 -22.69 -3.21
C TYR A 193 1.86 -23.54 -2.79
N ARG A 194 2.59 -24.13 -3.74
CA ARG A 194 3.78 -24.97 -3.47
C ARG A 194 4.91 -24.18 -2.80
N GLU A 195 5.08 -22.92 -3.18
CA GLU A 195 6.07 -22.00 -2.61
C GLU A 195 5.66 -21.40 -1.25
N GLY A 196 4.46 -21.71 -0.75
CA GLY A 196 3.99 -21.24 0.56
C GLY A 196 3.51 -19.78 0.56
N CYS A 197 3.12 -19.24 -0.60
CA CYS A 197 2.49 -17.93 -0.68
C CYS A 197 1.14 -17.92 0.05
N LYS A 198 0.89 -16.89 0.87
CA LYS A 198 -0.37 -16.76 1.64
C LYS A 198 -1.56 -16.28 0.80
N GLY A 199 -1.29 -15.79 -0.40
CA GLY A 199 -2.25 -15.30 -1.38
C GLY A 199 -1.54 -15.03 -2.69
N ILE A 200 -2.28 -14.72 -3.75
CA ILE A 200 -1.74 -14.41 -5.08
C ILE A 200 -2.76 -13.56 -5.82
N THR A 201 -2.28 -12.57 -6.56
CA THR A 201 -3.09 -11.74 -7.45
C THR A 201 -2.54 -11.88 -8.86
N ILE A 202 -3.40 -12.24 -9.82
CA ILE A 202 -3.02 -12.30 -11.23
C ILE A 202 -3.65 -11.13 -11.99
N TYR A 203 -2.94 -10.65 -13.01
CA TYR A 203 -3.47 -9.72 -14.00
C TYR A 203 -3.08 -10.23 -15.38
N ARG A 204 -4.07 -10.61 -16.21
CA ARG A 204 -3.82 -10.96 -17.60
C ARG A 204 -3.99 -9.71 -18.46
N GLU A 205 -3.00 -9.43 -19.28
CA GLU A 205 -3.08 -8.34 -20.25
C GLU A 205 -4.34 -8.46 -21.12
N GLY A 206 -5.01 -7.32 -21.35
CA GLY A 206 -6.26 -7.24 -22.10
C GLY A 206 -7.48 -7.86 -21.39
N SER A 207 -7.38 -8.31 -20.13
CA SER A 207 -8.54 -8.86 -19.40
C SER A 207 -9.49 -7.79 -18.86
N ARG A 208 -9.15 -6.52 -18.98
CA ARG A 208 -9.97 -5.36 -18.61
C ARG A 208 -9.92 -4.35 -19.74
N GLU A 209 -11.05 -3.73 -20.03
CA GLU A 209 -11.19 -2.70 -21.07
C GLU A 209 -10.37 -1.44 -20.76
N TYR A 210 -10.20 -1.14 -19.47
CA TYR A 210 -9.44 0.02 -18.99
C TYR A 210 -8.33 -0.43 -18.03
N SER A 211 -7.07 -0.18 -18.41
CA SER A 211 -5.91 -0.31 -17.52
C SER A 211 -5.48 1.06 -17.02
N VAL A 212 -5.31 1.21 -15.70
CA VAL A 212 -4.86 2.47 -15.07
C VAL A 212 -3.41 2.82 -15.47
N LEU A 213 -2.66 1.80 -15.91
CA LEU A 213 -1.33 1.94 -16.51
C LEU A 213 -1.46 1.46 -17.95
N SER A 214 -1.59 2.39 -18.90
CA SER A 214 -1.56 2.09 -20.32
C SER A 214 -0.43 2.87 -20.99
N HIS A 215 0.22 2.23 -21.95
CA HIS A 215 1.10 2.93 -22.87
C HIS A 215 0.27 3.90 -23.72
N ALA A 216 0.85 5.02 -24.14
CA ALA A 216 0.15 6.11 -24.82
C ALA A 216 -0.68 5.65 -26.05
N ALA A 217 -0.38 4.48 -26.61
CA ALA A 217 -1.06 3.89 -27.75
C ALA A 217 -2.48 3.33 -27.46
N VAL A 218 -2.90 3.16 -26.20
CA VAL A 218 -4.24 2.61 -25.87
C VAL A 218 -5.31 3.71 -25.68
N ASN A 219 -4.90 4.98 -25.58
CA ASN A 219 -5.84 6.11 -25.50
C ASN A 219 -5.95 6.83 -26.84
N VAL A 220 -6.54 6.17 -27.83
CA VAL A 220 -7.09 6.82 -29.03
C VAL A 220 -8.62 6.72 -29.02
N LYS A 221 -9.25 7.24 -27.97
CA LYS A 221 -10.56 7.86 -28.05
C LYS A 221 -10.51 9.13 -27.21
N GLY A 222 -10.86 10.27 -27.83
CA GLY A 222 -10.82 11.57 -27.18
C GLY A 222 -11.87 11.69 -26.07
N PRO A 223 -11.73 12.68 -25.16
CA PRO A 223 -12.59 12.87 -23.99
C PRO A 223 -14.07 13.17 -24.30
N GLU A 224 -14.43 13.35 -25.57
CA GLU A 224 -15.79 13.70 -26.00
C GLU A 224 -16.66 12.48 -26.39
N GLN A 225 -16.08 11.30 -26.63
CA GLN A 225 -16.84 10.08 -26.92
C GLN A 225 -17.01 9.16 -25.71
N GLU A 226 -16.23 9.36 -24.65
CA GLU A 226 -16.28 8.56 -23.41
C GLU A 226 -17.51 8.85 -22.54
N THR A 227 -18.29 9.90 -22.82
CA THR A 227 -19.48 10.23 -22.03
C THR A 227 -20.71 9.45 -22.48
N GLU A 228 -21.05 9.37 -23.77
CA GLU A 228 -22.34 8.77 -24.18
C GLU A 228 -22.36 7.23 -24.16
N GLU A 229 -21.29 6.55 -24.60
CA GLU A 229 -21.23 5.08 -24.58
C GLU A 229 -21.13 4.56 -23.14
N ALA A 230 -20.30 5.21 -22.29
CA ALA A 230 -20.19 4.85 -20.88
C ALA A 230 -21.49 5.16 -20.10
N LEU A 231 -22.21 6.24 -20.43
CA LEU A 231 -23.51 6.53 -19.83
C LEU A 231 -24.58 5.49 -20.22
N ARG A 232 -24.62 5.04 -21.48
CA ARG A 232 -25.56 4.01 -21.94
C ARG A 232 -25.31 2.65 -21.32
N GLU A 233 -24.05 2.29 -21.10
CA GLU A 233 -23.66 1.02 -20.47
C GLU A 233 -23.95 1.03 -18.96
N ILE A 234 -23.77 2.18 -18.31
CA ILE A 234 -24.21 2.44 -16.92
C ILE A 234 -25.74 2.37 -16.82
N GLU A 235 -26.49 2.98 -17.74
CA GLU A 235 -27.96 2.92 -17.75
C GLU A 235 -28.51 1.51 -18.03
N GLY A 236 -27.90 0.76 -18.96
CA GLY A 236 -28.29 -0.61 -19.29
C GLY A 236 -28.00 -1.63 -18.18
N GLY A 237 -26.91 -1.44 -17.42
CA GLY A 237 -26.54 -2.30 -16.30
C GLY A 237 -27.31 -2.03 -15.00
N ILE A 238 -27.82 -0.81 -14.80
CA ILE A 238 -28.59 -0.43 -13.61
C ILE A 238 -29.99 -1.07 -13.58
N ALA A 239 -30.56 -1.41 -14.74
CA ALA A 239 -31.90 -2.03 -14.79
C ALA A 239 -31.95 -3.47 -14.25
N ALA A 240 -30.81 -4.16 -14.11
CA ALA A 240 -30.79 -5.60 -13.81
C ALA A 240 -30.42 -5.99 -12.36
N LEU A 241 -30.01 -5.06 -11.50
CA LEU A 241 -29.60 -5.38 -10.11
C LEU A 241 -30.02 -4.27 -9.13
N GLU A 242 -31.26 -4.33 -8.64
CA GLU A 242 -31.65 -3.59 -7.43
C GLU A 242 -30.96 -4.21 -6.20
N ARG A 243 -29.69 -3.87 -5.99
CA ARG A 243 -29.05 -3.98 -4.68
C ARG A 243 -29.36 -2.70 -3.90
N PRO A 244 -29.87 -2.77 -2.65
CA PRO A 244 -30.07 -1.58 -1.86
C PRO A 244 -28.73 -0.85 -1.69
N ARG A 245 -28.68 0.39 -2.20
CA ARG A 245 -27.46 1.22 -2.15
C ARG A 245 -27.10 1.46 -0.67
N PRO A 246 -25.83 1.28 -0.27
CA PRO A 246 -25.43 1.62 1.09
C PRO A 246 -25.66 3.11 1.33
N PHE A 247 -26.59 3.42 2.23
CA PHE A 247 -26.89 4.79 2.63
C PHE A 247 -25.71 5.34 3.43
N ARG A 248 -25.00 6.31 2.84
CA ARG A 248 -23.89 6.99 3.50
C ARG A 248 -24.40 8.30 4.07
N GLU A 249 -24.76 8.29 5.35
CA GLU A 249 -25.12 9.51 6.05
C GLU A 249 -23.86 10.38 6.22
N ARG A 250 -23.86 11.58 5.63
CA ARG A 250 -22.78 12.54 5.89
C ARG A 250 -22.86 12.98 7.34
N LEU A 251 -21.77 12.78 8.06
CA LEU A 251 -21.64 13.29 9.42
C LEU A 251 -21.58 14.82 9.37
N PRO A 252 -22.14 15.52 10.37
CA PRO A 252 -21.99 16.97 10.48
C PRO A 252 -20.51 17.37 10.54
N ASP A 253 -20.15 18.49 9.91
CA ASP A 253 -18.77 19.01 9.89
C ASP A 253 -18.25 19.32 11.30
N GLU A 254 -19.15 19.61 12.25
CA GLU A 254 -18.84 19.80 13.66
C GLU A 254 -19.52 18.74 14.53
N ARG A 255 -18.75 18.09 15.41
CA ARG A 255 -19.25 17.15 16.42
C ARG A 255 -19.02 17.69 17.82
N LYS A 256 -20.02 17.57 18.71
CA LYS A 256 -19.84 17.82 20.15
C LYS A 256 -18.90 16.78 20.73
N SER A 257 -17.67 17.16 21.06
CA SER A 257 -16.75 16.32 21.83
C SER A 257 -17.11 16.39 23.32
N ILE A 258 -17.33 15.23 23.96
CA ILE A 258 -17.36 15.14 25.42
C ILE A 258 -15.96 14.75 25.90
N THR A 259 -15.18 15.72 26.37
CA THR A 259 -13.84 15.47 26.88
C THR A 259 -13.91 15.07 28.36
N HIS A 260 -13.60 13.81 28.67
CA HIS A 260 -13.46 13.35 30.05
C HIS A 260 -12.04 13.60 30.54
N LYS A 261 -11.89 14.45 31.56
CA LYS A 261 -10.63 14.66 32.26
C LYS A 261 -10.53 13.66 33.41
N PHE A 262 -9.80 12.56 33.21
CA PHE A 262 -9.45 11.66 34.29
C PHE A 262 -8.16 12.13 34.98
N ARG A 263 -8.17 12.24 36.31
CA ARG A 263 -6.95 12.33 37.11
C ARG A 263 -6.60 10.93 37.59
N TRP A 264 -5.44 10.45 37.18
CA TRP A 264 -4.82 9.27 37.77
C TRP A 264 -3.99 9.69 38.99
N ALA A 265 -4.24 9.05 40.13
CA ALA A 265 -3.52 9.13 41.40
C ALA A 265 -3.45 10.52 42.10
N THR A 266 -4.27 10.71 43.13
CA THR A 266 -3.87 11.52 44.29
C THR A 266 -3.53 10.58 45.44
N ARG A 267 -2.29 10.07 45.47
CA ARG A 267 -1.73 9.57 46.74
C ARG A 267 -1.38 10.80 47.58
N LYS A 268 -2.13 11.00 48.67
CA LYS A 268 -1.76 11.92 49.75
C LYS A 268 -0.42 11.45 50.33
N ALA A 269 0.67 12.12 49.97
CA ALA A 269 1.82 12.20 50.86
C ALA A 269 1.57 13.38 51.81
N THR A 270 1.59 13.07 53.10
CA THR A 270 1.46 14.01 54.21
C THR A 270 2.66 14.94 54.32
N SER A 271 2.35 16.17 54.73
CA SER A 271 3.18 17.20 55.41
C SER A 271 3.77 18.37 54.57
N PRO A 272 3.86 19.57 55.19
CA PRO A 272 3.65 20.85 54.52
C PRO A 272 4.91 21.70 54.37
N SER A 273 5.01 22.49 53.30
CA SER A 273 5.64 23.83 53.37
C SER A 273 5.41 24.67 52.11
N ALA A 274 4.93 25.88 52.41
CA ALA A 274 5.31 27.18 51.84
C ALA A 274 5.05 27.52 50.35
N CYS A 275 4.33 28.65 50.22
CA CYS A 275 4.60 29.77 49.30
C CYS A 275 4.35 29.55 47.80
N THR A 276 3.76 30.45 47.02
CA THR A 276 3.06 31.74 47.20
C THR A 276 2.63 32.15 45.78
N ARG A 277 1.45 32.80 45.66
CA ARG A 277 1.08 33.78 44.60
C ARG A 277 0.97 33.19 43.16
N THR A 278 0.08 33.62 42.27
CA THR A 278 -0.66 34.88 42.16
C THR A 278 -1.92 34.68 41.32
N ALA A 279 -2.91 35.53 41.61
CA ALA A 279 -4.13 35.82 40.86
C ALA A 279 -3.87 36.08 39.33
N ALA A 280 -4.86 36.13 38.43
CA ALA A 280 -6.17 36.73 38.58
C ALA A 280 -7.06 36.52 37.33
N ARG A 281 -8.38 36.62 37.57
CA ARG A 281 -9.44 37.22 36.72
C ARG A 281 -9.85 36.49 35.41
N ALA A 282 -11.11 36.47 34.97
CA ALA A 282 -12.39 37.03 35.43
C ALA A 282 -13.52 36.20 34.76
N ARG A 283 -14.61 35.85 35.49
CA ARG A 283 -16.03 36.28 35.34
C ARG A 283 -16.64 36.09 33.94
N SER A 284 -17.90 35.72 33.72
CA SER A 284 -19.09 35.32 34.49
C SER A 284 -20.21 35.16 33.42
N SER A 285 -21.12 34.18 33.48
CA SER A 285 -22.54 34.43 33.84
C SER A 285 -23.29 33.08 33.73
N SER A 286 -23.86 32.54 34.81
CA SER A 286 -25.23 32.71 35.32
C SER A 286 -26.27 31.71 34.77
N ARG A 287 -26.62 30.69 35.56
CA ARG A 287 -28.02 30.40 35.98
C ARG A 287 -28.05 29.32 37.06
N SER A 288 -29.03 29.45 37.96
CA SER A 288 -29.10 28.90 39.32
C SER A 288 -29.79 27.52 39.41
N PRO A 289 -29.85 26.89 40.61
CA PRO A 289 -29.83 25.44 40.79
C PRO A 289 -31.21 24.83 41.07
N ARG A 290 -31.35 23.51 40.85
CA ARG A 290 -32.36 22.71 41.58
C ARG A 290 -31.77 21.39 42.07
N ARG A 291 -32.19 21.08 43.30
CA ARG A 291 -31.72 20.07 44.27
C ARG A 291 -31.85 18.62 43.77
N ALA A 292 -30.90 17.78 44.16
CA ALA A 292 -31.05 16.32 44.20
C ALA A 292 -31.07 15.85 45.67
N PRO A 293 -31.95 14.90 46.05
CA PRO A 293 -31.78 14.07 47.25
C PRO A 293 -31.12 12.71 46.89
N PRO A 294 -30.66 11.93 47.89
CA PRO A 294 -29.55 10.98 47.71
C PRO A 294 -29.92 9.48 47.73
N CYS A 295 -28.91 8.67 47.38
CA CYS A 295 -28.67 7.25 47.73
C CYS A 295 -29.49 6.15 47.00
N PRO A 296 -29.08 4.86 47.05
CA PRO A 296 -27.87 4.25 47.65
C PRO A 296 -27.08 3.28 46.75
N ALA A 297 -25.96 2.81 47.30
CA ALA A 297 -25.10 1.75 46.79
C ALA A 297 -25.66 0.33 47.00
N SER A 298 -25.37 -0.56 46.05
CA SER A 298 -25.14 -2.02 46.12
C SER A 298 -25.29 -2.53 44.67
N TRP A 299 -24.41 -3.36 44.11
CA TRP A 299 -24.37 -4.82 44.30
C TRP A 299 -23.07 -5.41 43.70
N THR A 300 -22.73 -6.57 44.25
CA THR A 300 -21.56 -7.45 44.10
C THR A 300 -21.39 -8.14 42.72
N PRO A 301 -20.19 -8.69 42.41
CA PRO A 301 -19.88 -9.32 41.14
C PRO A 301 -20.26 -10.82 41.10
N TRP A 302 -20.68 -11.31 39.93
CA TRP A 302 -20.91 -12.74 39.67
C TRP A 302 -19.83 -13.32 38.74
N PRO A 303 -19.31 -14.53 39.02
CA PRO A 303 -18.38 -15.24 38.15
C PRO A 303 -19.12 -16.25 37.27
N CYS A 304 -18.67 -16.44 36.02
CA CYS A 304 -19.08 -17.59 35.21
C CYS A 304 -17.87 -18.17 34.47
N SER A 305 -17.56 -19.42 34.79
CA SER A 305 -16.84 -20.40 33.95
C SER A 305 -17.86 -21.36 33.33
N PRO A 306 -17.50 -22.10 32.27
CA PRO A 306 -18.42 -22.50 31.20
C PRO A 306 -18.91 -23.96 31.32
N PRO A 307 -19.88 -24.37 30.48
CA PRO A 307 -19.96 -25.73 29.96
C PRO A 307 -19.13 -25.90 28.68
#